data_AF-A0AA85AHA9-F1
#
_entry.id   AF-A0AA85AHA9-F1
#
_cell.length_a   1.000
_cell.length_b   1.000
_cell.length_c   1.000
_cell.angle_alpha   90.00
_cell.angle_beta   90.00
_cell.angle_gamma   90.00
#
_symmetry.space_group_name_H-M   'P 1'
#
loop_
_entity.id
_entity.type
_entity.pdbx_description
1 polymer ?
#
loop_
_entity_poly.entity_id
_entity_poly.type
_entity_poly.pdbx_seq_one_letter_code
_entity_poly.pdbx_strand_id
1 'polypeptide(L)'
;MFHDEASVDEDDEEEDEEYDDDGELIDPEDEEALNAVPAARELDSRRRIREIMDQDEEEIERYYQERYENQNYVDRFGDGEAMADSIVQKERLPGIKDPNLWALRCKMGEEKATVLALMRKFIAYQFSDTPLQIKSAFAKEGLKGYIYVEAFKQTHVKQAIDGITALRLSMYKQQLVPIEEMTEVVRVVKETGQLKPDQWVRIKSGLYRDDLALVEYVEDAQNLVGLKLVPRIDYERKRNRGTETEDDNNKFKRFKRPAPALFNASKLSDRVQRDGSSLVFEGNRYDTDGFLHKQFRINAVFTEGIRPTLAELERFHHTPDSLQIAAAAANAAANLTSAVNVEIASNHCFTPGDVVEVCEGDLKNLRGKVVSIEGNNRIIVQPNHSDLREPIPFTPVELRKFFNQGDHVKNLFGIVTKVLNKKYI
;
A
#
# COMPACT_ATOMS: atom_id res chain seq x y z
N MET A 1 -42.91 27.48 -51.87
CA MET A 1 -44.02 28.34 -51.40
C MET A 1 -44.03 28.23 -49.89
N PHE A 2 -43.61 29.18 -49.05
CA PHE A 2 -43.20 30.60 -49.10
C PHE A 2 -42.22 30.76 -47.88
N HIS A 3 -41.07 31.45 -47.94
CA HIS A 3 -40.82 32.89 -47.63
C HIS A 3 -41.51 33.34 -46.31
N ASP A 4 -40.88 33.97 -45.30
CA ASP A 4 -39.87 35.06 -45.23
C ASP A 4 -39.31 35.16 -43.77
N GLU A 5 -38.03 35.51 -43.56
CA GLU A 5 -37.43 36.78 -43.02
C GLU A 5 -37.90 37.21 -41.61
N ALA A 6 -37.16 37.85 -40.69
CA ALA A 6 -35.75 38.20 -40.41
C ALA A 6 -35.72 38.95 -39.05
N SER A 7 -34.59 38.95 -38.32
CA SER A 7 -34.04 39.97 -37.35
C SER A 7 -33.16 39.24 -36.30
N VAL A 8 -31.82 39.24 -36.35
CA VAL A 8 -30.83 40.29 -36.02
C VAL A 8 -31.00 40.89 -34.62
N ASP A 9 -30.10 40.48 -33.72
CA ASP A 9 -29.45 41.19 -32.59
C ASP A 9 -28.26 40.27 -32.24
N GLU A 10 -27.01 40.58 -32.61
CA GLU A 10 -26.06 41.56 -32.02
C GLU A 10 -25.68 41.25 -30.55
N ASP A 11 -24.43 40.79 -30.43
CA ASP A 11 -23.42 41.16 -29.45
C ASP A 11 -23.07 40.26 -28.24
N ASP A 12 -21.74 40.18 -28.08
CA ASP A 12 -20.87 39.89 -26.93
C ASP A 12 -20.63 38.42 -26.51
N GLU A 13 -19.40 37.92 -26.33
CA GLU A 13 -18.02 38.44 -26.40
C GLU A 13 -17.12 37.17 -26.41
N GLU A 14 -16.17 37.05 -27.34
CA GLU A 14 -15.15 36.00 -27.35
C GLU A 14 -13.95 36.48 -26.52
N GLU A 15 -13.68 35.86 -25.37
CA GLU A 15 -12.45 36.06 -24.60
C GLU A 15 -11.34 35.11 -25.12
N ASP A 16 -10.44 35.67 -25.92
CA ASP A 16 -9.14 35.11 -26.26
C ASP A 16 -8.13 35.41 -25.13
N GLU A 17 -7.59 34.37 -24.49
CA GLU A 17 -6.49 34.47 -23.52
C GLU A 17 -5.14 34.61 -24.26
N GLU A 18 -4.64 35.84 -24.38
CA GLU A 18 -3.33 36.17 -24.96
C GLU A 18 -2.24 36.29 -23.86
N TYR A 19 -1.04 35.82 -24.19
CA TYR A 19 0.12 35.69 -23.30
C TYR A 19 0.77 37.05 -22.99
N ASP A 20 1.05 37.35 -21.71
CA ASP A 20 1.90 38.47 -21.29
C ASP A 20 3.38 38.20 -21.67
N ASP A 21 3.88 38.91 -22.68
CA ASP A 21 5.29 39.10 -23.02
C ASP A 21 5.69 40.53 -22.62
N ASP A 22 6.47 40.66 -21.55
CA ASP A 22 6.98 41.91 -21.01
C ASP A 22 8.21 42.40 -21.79
N GLY A 23 7.97 42.87 -23.01
CA GLY A 23 8.96 43.56 -23.85
C GLY A 23 8.90 45.08 -23.68
N GLU A 24 9.63 45.61 -22.71
CA GLU A 24 9.82 47.07 -22.51
C GLU A 24 10.55 47.71 -23.70
N LEU A 25 9.93 48.71 -24.32
CA LEU A 25 10.36 49.41 -25.52
C LEU A 25 11.53 50.38 -25.19
N ILE A 26 12.74 50.09 -25.66
CA ILE A 26 13.92 50.98 -25.56
C ILE A 26 14.02 51.89 -26.80
N ASP A 27 14.26 53.18 -26.56
CA ASP A 27 14.37 54.28 -27.53
C ASP A 27 15.60 54.12 -28.47
N PRO A 28 15.55 54.49 -29.76
CA PRO A 28 16.61 54.19 -30.74
C PRO A 28 17.92 55.00 -30.62
N GLU A 29 18.16 55.70 -29.50
CA GLU A 29 19.38 56.52 -29.32
C GLU A 29 20.43 55.90 -28.37
N ASP A 30 20.16 54.75 -27.73
CA ASP A 30 21.09 54.12 -26.76
C ASP A 30 21.81 52.83 -27.24
N GLU A 31 21.75 52.47 -28.53
CA GLU A 31 22.44 51.28 -29.07
C GLU A 31 23.97 51.42 -29.26
N GLU A 32 24.52 52.64 -29.22
CA GLU A 32 25.95 52.83 -29.51
C GLU A 32 26.89 52.69 -28.30
N ALA A 33 26.37 52.62 -27.07
CA ALA A 33 27.20 52.60 -25.86
C ALA A 33 27.50 51.20 -25.26
N LEU A 34 26.84 50.12 -25.71
CA LEU A 34 26.97 48.78 -25.11
C LEU A 34 27.90 47.80 -25.87
N ASN A 35 28.39 48.15 -27.05
CA ASN A 35 29.22 47.26 -27.89
C ASN A 35 30.73 47.23 -27.56
N ALA A 36 31.19 47.91 -26.50
CA ALA A 36 32.63 48.06 -26.24
C ALA A 36 33.24 47.10 -25.19
N VAL A 37 32.47 46.23 -24.54
CA VAL A 37 32.94 45.43 -23.38
C VAL A 37 33.15 43.91 -23.60
N PRO A 38 32.55 43.20 -24.58
CA PRO A 38 32.80 41.75 -24.71
C PRO A 38 34.09 41.36 -25.45
N ALA A 39 34.88 42.31 -25.97
CA ALA A 39 36.06 41.99 -26.78
C ALA A 39 37.22 41.36 -25.98
N ALA A 40 37.39 41.68 -24.69
CA ALA A 40 38.54 41.23 -23.92
C ALA A 40 38.51 39.73 -23.58
N ARG A 41 37.31 39.17 -23.34
CA ARG A 41 37.13 37.77 -22.94
C ARG A 41 37.18 36.81 -24.13
N GLU A 42 36.77 37.28 -25.30
CA GLU A 42 36.84 36.53 -26.56
C GLU A 42 38.27 36.49 -27.14
N LEU A 43 39.03 37.58 -26.95
CA LEU A 43 40.47 37.62 -27.27
C LEU A 43 41.29 36.62 -26.43
N ASP A 44 40.94 36.46 -25.15
CA ASP A 44 41.60 35.51 -24.24
C ASP A 44 41.27 34.04 -24.58
N SER A 45 40.02 33.76 -24.95
CA SER A 45 39.59 32.45 -25.46
C SER A 45 40.29 32.10 -26.79
N ARG A 46 40.42 33.06 -27.71
CA ARG A 46 41.15 32.86 -28.98
C ARG A 46 42.65 32.67 -28.77
N ARG A 47 43.26 33.29 -27.76
CA ARG A 47 44.67 33.06 -27.41
C ARG A 47 44.89 31.65 -26.87
N ARG A 48 44.04 31.17 -25.96
CA ARG A 48 44.12 29.79 -25.45
C ARG A 48 43.92 28.73 -26.54
N ILE A 49 42.99 28.95 -27.47
CA ILE A 49 42.77 28.01 -28.58
C ILE A 49 43.98 28.00 -29.53
N ARG A 50 44.63 29.15 -29.75
CA ARG A 50 45.84 29.23 -30.57
C ARG A 50 47.05 28.56 -29.89
N GLU A 51 47.23 28.75 -28.58
CA GLU A 51 48.27 28.05 -27.81
C GLU A 51 48.09 26.53 -27.79
N ILE A 52 46.84 26.03 -27.83
CA ILE A 52 46.55 24.59 -27.94
C ILE A 52 46.77 24.08 -29.36
N MET A 53 46.49 24.89 -30.39
CA MET A 53 46.72 24.51 -31.79
C MET A 53 48.20 24.61 -32.22
N ASP A 54 49.02 25.37 -31.49
CA ASP A 54 50.47 25.48 -31.70
C ASP A 54 51.26 24.38 -30.96
N GLN A 55 50.59 23.45 -30.24
CA GLN A 55 51.22 22.27 -29.63
C GLN A 55 51.41 21.16 -30.69
N ASP A 56 52.49 20.39 -30.55
CA ASP A 56 52.79 19.28 -31.44
C ASP A 56 51.63 18.26 -31.47
N GLU A 57 51.25 17.82 -32.65
CA GLU A 57 50.10 16.93 -32.89
C GLU A 57 50.19 15.62 -32.07
N GLU A 58 51.41 15.13 -31.82
CA GLU A 58 51.69 13.98 -30.95
C GLU A 58 51.42 14.23 -29.47
N GLU A 59 51.57 15.47 -28.98
CA GLU A 59 51.31 15.82 -27.58
C GLU A 59 49.80 15.96 -27.33
N ILE A 60 49.07 16.48 -28.33
CA ILE A 60 47.62 16.54 -28.35
C ILE A 60 47.02 15.12 -28.39
N GLU A 61 47.53 14.24 -29.26
CA GLU A 61 47.12 12.83 -29.30
C GLU A 61 47.36 12.11 -27.97
N ARG A 62 48.54 12.27 -27.34
CA ARG A 62 48.79 11.67 -26.02
C ARG A 62 47.86 12.23 -24.95
N TYR A 63 47.59 13.53 -24.94
CA TYR A 63 46.68 14.16 -23.99
C TYR A 63 45.24 13.64 -24.15
N TYR A 64 44.78 13.42 -25.38
CA TYR A 64 43.48 12.80 -25.63
C TYR A 64 43.50 11.30 -25.27
N GLN A 65 44.53 10.55 -25.66
CA GLN A 65 44.66 9.13 -25.34
C GLN A 65 44.66 8.91 -23.81
N GLU A 66 45.47 9.65 -23.06
CA GLU A 66 45.63 9.49 -21.61
C GLU A 66 44.38 9.95 -20.83
N ARG A 67 43.64 10.92 -21.36
CA ARG A 67 42.38 11.42 -20.77
C ARG A 67 41.18 10.52 -21.08
N TYR A 68 41.17 9.86 -22.24
CA TYR A 68 40.07 8.98 -22.67
C TYR A 68 40.33 7.49 -22.39
N GLU A 69 41.57 7.03 -22.19
CA GLU A 69 41.88 5.67 -21.71
C GLU A 69 41.60 5.49 -20.22
N ASN A 70 41.82 6.53 -19.39
CA ASN A 70 41.51 6.49 -17.95
C ASN A 70 40.05 6.80 -17.60
N GLN A 71 39.25 7.21 -18.58
CA GLN A 71 37.80 7.29 -18.43
C GLN A 71 37.20 6.02 -19.03
N ASN A 72 37.20 4.96 -18.21
CA ASN A 72 36.31 3.82 -18.37
C ASN A 72 34.91 4.32 -18.77
N TYR A 73 34.61 4.21 -20.07
CA TYR A 73 33.31 4.54 -20.65
C TYR A 73 32.20 3.62 -20.08
N VAL A 74 32.61 2.59 -19.33
CA VAL A 74 31.78 1.60 -18.63
C VAL A 74 31.16 2.15 -17.33
N ASP A 75 31.76 3.16 -16.67
CA ASP A 75 31.30 3.62 -15.35
C ASP A 75 30.34 4.83 -15.36
N ARG A 76 30.18 5.51 -16.52
CA ARG A 76 29.20 6.63 -16.65
C ARG A 76 27.89 6.24 -17.32
N PHE A 77 27.84 5.12 -18.00
CA PHE A 77 26.62 4.52 -18.55
C PHE A 77 26.44 3.17 -17.90
N GLY A 78 25.82 3.19 -16.71
CA GLY A 78 25.39 1.97 -16.05
C GLY A 78 24.59 1.09 -17.02
N ASP A 79 24.96 -0.18 -17.05
CA ASP A 79 24.20 -1.29 -17.61
C ASP A 79 23.48 -1.04 -18.95
N GLY A 80 24.20 -1.25 -20.06
CA GLY A 80 23.64 -1.18 -21.42
C GLY A 80 22.45 -2.13 -21.66
N GLU A 81 22.25 -3.15 -20.82
CA GLU A 81 21.07 -4.03 -20.87
C GLU A 81 19.79 -3.29 -20.43
N ALA A 82 19.83 -2.49 -19.38
CA ALA A 82 18.66 -1.76 -18.89
C ALA A 82 18.22 -0.64 -19.85
N MET A 83 19.17 0.05 -20.49
CA MET A 83 18.87 1.06 -21.52
C MET A 83 18.26 0.39 -22.76
N ALA A 84 18.80 -0.75 -23.20
CA ALA A 84 18.26 -1.51 -24.33
C ALA A 84 16.82 -2.01 -24.05
N ASP A 85 16.57 -2.55 -22.86
CA ASP A 85 15.23 -2.99 -22.45
C ASP A 85 14.22 -1.84 -22.39
N SER A 86 14.65 -0.66 -21.93
CA SER A 86 13.81 0.53 -21.89
C SER A 86 13.45 1.06 -23.28
N ILE A 87 14.37 0.94 -24.26
CA ILE A 87 14.16 1.33 -25.65
C ILE A 87 13.24 0.30 -26.34
N VAL A 88 13.47 -1.00 -26.13
CA VAL A 88 12.64 -2.09 -26.67
C VAL A 88 11.21 -2.04 -26.12
N GLN A 89 11.00 -1.62 -24.86
CA GLN A 89 9.66 -1.45 -24.30
C GLN A 89 8.88 -0.29 -24.94
N LYS A 90 9.54 0.80 -25.32
CA LYS A 90 8.90 1.94 -26.01
C LYS A 90 8.42 1.57 -27.42
N GLU A 91 9.14 0.71 -28.13
CA GLU A 91 8.70 0.20 -29.45
C GLU A 91 7.47 -0.71 -29.36
N ARG A 92 7.18 -1.30 -28.19
CA ARG A 92 6.07 -2.24 -27.97
C ARG A 92 4.80 -1.56 -27.44
N LEU A 93 4.76 -0.24 -27.43
CA LEU A 93 3.56 0.51 -27.05
C LEU A 93 2.50 0.39 -28.15
N PRO A 94 1.21 0.27 -27.77
CA PRO A 94 0.13 0.19 -28.73
C PRO A 94 0.03 1.47 -29.55
N GLY A 95 0.05 1.33 -30.87
CA GLY A 95 -0.15 2.42 -31.82
C GLY A 95 -1.55 2.44 -32.44
N ILE A 96 -1.84 3.46 -33.26
CA ILE A 96 -3.14 3.64 -33.94
C ILE A 96 -3.46 2.50 -34.93
N LYS A 97 -2.42 1.79 -35.41
CA LYS A 97 -2.57 0.67 -36.35
C LYS A 97 -2.87 -0.65 -35.65
N ASP A 98 -2.69 -0.72 -34.33
CA ASP A 98 -2.88 -1.93 -33.55
C ASP A 98 -4.36 -2.16 -33.25
N PRO A 99 -4.78 -3.41 -33.01
CA PRO A 99 -6.15 -3.69 -32.64
C PRO A 99 -6.51 -3.08 -31.29
N ASN A 100 -7.74 -2.58 -31.18
CA ASN A 100 -8.26 -2.00 -29.97
C ASN A 100 -8.56 -3.06 -28.90
N LEU A 101 -8.46 -2.66 -27.63
CA LEU A 101 -8.86 -3.48 -26.49
C LEU A 101 -10.27 -3.12 -26.02
N TRP A 102 -11.11 -4.13 -25.82
CA TRP A 102 -12.50 -3.96 -25.40
C TRP A 102 -12.72 -4.63 -24.04
N ALA A 103 -13.20 -3.86 -23.07
CA ALA A 103 -13.60 -4.34 -21.75
C ALA A 103 -15.04 -4.86 -21.76
N LEU A 104 -15.21 -6.12 -21.36
CA LEU A 104 -16.48 -6.82 -21.34
C LEU A 104 -16.84 -7.26 -19.93
N ARG A 105 -18.04 -6.92 -19.49
CA ARG A 105 -18.64 -7.43 -18.25
C ARG A 105 -18.91 -8.94 -18.35
N CYS A 106 -18.29 -9.69 -17.46
CA CYS A 106 -18.42 -11.13 -17.33
C CYS A 106 -19.15 -11.49 -16.03
N LYS A 107 -19.82 -12.65 -16.01
CA LYS A 107 -20.31 -13.24 -14.77
C LYS A 107 -19.14 -13.46 -13.80
N MET A 108 -19.30 -13.00 -12.56
CA MET A 108 -18.26 -13.05 -11.53
C MET A 108 -17.86 -14.50 -11.22
N GLY A 109 -16.56 -14.78 -11.21
CA GLY A 109 -16.00 -16.10 -10.92
C GLY A 109 -15.93 -17.05 -12.13
N GLU A 110 -16.46 -16.64 -13.29
CA GLU A 110 -16.41 -17.42 -14.53
C GLU A 110 -15.47 -16.81 -15.59
N GLU A 111 -14.66 -15.81 -15.24
CA GLU A 111 -13.83 -15.05 -16.18
C GLU A 111 -12.82 -15.95 -16.92
N LYS A 112 -12.04 -16.73 -16.16
CA LYS A 112 -11.06 -17.68 -16.72
C LYS A 112 -11.72 -18.76 -17.58
N ALA A 113 -12.85 -19.30 -17.12
CA ALA A 113 -13.61 -20.30 -17.85
C ALA A 113 -14.18 -19.74 -19.17
N THR A 114 -14.61 -18.48 -19.15
CA THR A 114 -15.15 -17.77 -20.32
C THR A 114 -14.08 -17.50 -21.36
N VAL A 115 -12.88 -17.08 -20.95
CA VAL A 115 -11.73 -16.92 -21.86
C VAL A 115 -11.36 -18.25 -22.53
N LEU A 116 -11.34 -19.34 -21.75
CA LEU A 116 -11.12 -20.69 -22.31
C LEU A 116 -12.23 -21.11 -23.28
N ALA A 117 -13.49 -20.77 -23.00
CA ALA A 117 -14.61 -21.01 -23.90
C ALA A 117 -14.48 -20.22 -25.22
N LEU A 118 -14.07 -18.95 -25.14
CA LEU A 118 -13.76 -18.13 -26.32
C LEU A 118 -12.61 -18.72 -27.15
N MET A 119 -11.54 -19.19 -26.50
CA MET A 119 -10.43 -19.86 -27.18
C MET A 119 -10.90 -21.11 -27.92
N ARG A 120 -11.70 -21.96 -27.29
CA ARG A 120 -12.29 -23.15 -27.93
C ARG A 120 -13.20 -22.79 -29.10
N LYS A 121 -14.03 -21.75 -28.95
CA LYS A 121 -14.89 -21.23 -30.01
C LYS A 121 -14.06 -20.71 -31.18
N PHE A 122 -12.98 -19.97 -30.93
CA PHE A 122 -12.08 -19.47 -31.96
C PHE A 122 -11.50 -20.62 -32.80
N ILE A 123 -10.96 -21.64 -32.15
CA ILE A 123 -10.39 -22.83 -32.81
C ILE A 123 -11.45 -23.60 -33.61
N ALA A 124 -12.67 -23.72 -33.08
CA ALA A 124 -13.76 -24.44 -33.76
C ALA A 124 -14.25 -23.75 -35.04
N TYR A 125 -14.28 -22.42 -35.05
CA TYR A 125 -14.81 -21.63 -36.18
C TYR A 125 -13.74 -21.18 -37.18
N GLN A 126 -12.45 -21.42 -36.93
CA GLN A 126 -11.35 -20.91 -37.78
C GLN A 126 -11.41 -21.37 -39.24
N PHE A 127 -11.99 -22.54 -39.52
CA PHE A 127 -12.16 -23.10 -40.87
C PHE A 127 -13.62 -23.12 -41.33
N SER A 128 -14.49 -22.38 -40.64
CA SER A 128 -15.90 -22.20 -41.04
C SER A 128 -16.06 -21.00 -41.97
N ASP A 129 -17.21 -20.87 -42.61
CA ASP A 129 -17.56 -19.70 -43.42
C ASP A 129 -17.66 -18.40 -42.59
N THR A 130 -17.78 -18.51 -41.26
CA THR A 130 -17.88 -17.38 -40.33
C THR A 130 -16.79 -17.44 -39.26
N PRO A 131 -15.51 -17.17 -39.59
CA PRO A 131 -14.43 -17.18 -38.63
C PRO A 131 -14.51 -16.01 -37.66
N LEU A 132 -14.02 -16.22 -36.44
CA LEU A 132 -13.93 -15.17 -35.43
C LEU A 132 -12.79 -14.20 -35.75
N GLN A 133 -13.08 -12.90 -35.71
CA GLN A 133 -12.12 -11.85 -36.10
C GLN A 133 -11.42 -11.16 -34.91
N ILE A 134 -11.57 -11.73 -33.70
CA ILE A 134 -10.83 -11.31 -32.51
C ILE A 134 -9.37 -11.78 -32.61
N LYS A 135 -8.45 -11.08 -31.95
CA LYS A 135 -7.01 -11.38 -31.95
C LYS A 135 -6.58 -12.12 -30.69
N SER A 136 -6.97 -11.60 -29.54
CA SER A 136 -6.73 -12.22 -28.24
C SER A 136 -7.88 -11.96 -27.28
N ALA A 137 -7.92 -12.74 -26.19
CA ALA A 137 -8.81 -12.51 -25.06
C ALA A 137 -8.11 -12.95 -23.79
N PHE A 138 -8.25 -12.18 -22.71
CA PHE A 138 -7.63 -12.51 -21.44
C PHE A 138 -8.46 -12.00 -20.25
N ALA A 139 -8.19 -12.59 -19.08
CA ALA A 139 -8.78 -12.20 -17.81
C ALA A 139 -7.64 -11.79 -16.87
N LYS A 140 -7.68 -10.56 -16.35
CA LYS A 140 -6.68 -10.06 -15.39
C LYS A 140 -6.87 -10.73 -14.04
N GLU A 141 -5.80 -11.20 -13.41
CA GLU A 141 -5.86 -11.74 -12.05
C GLU A 141 -6.14 -10.60 -11.05
N GLY A 142 -6.94 -10.88 -10.02
CA GLY A 142 -7.38 -9.88 -9.04
C GLY A 142 -8.63 -9.08 -9.46
N LEU A 143 -8.87 -8.88 -10.77
CA LEU A 143 -10.07 -8.21 -11.26
C LEU A 143 -11.23 -9.20 -11.46
N LYS A 144 -12.35 -8.97 -10.78
CA LYS A 144 -13.55 -9.82 -10.88
C LYS A 144 -14.64 -9.13 -11.71
N GLY A 145 -15.35 -9.91 -12.51
CA GLY A 145 -16.51 -9.48 -13.29
C GLY A 145 -16.19 -8.86 -14.65
N TYR A 146 -14.92 -8.92 -15.10
CA TYR A 146 -14.50 -8.36 -16.39
C TYR A 146 -13.53 -9.29 -17.12
N ILE A 147 -13.62 -9.28 -18.46
CA ILE A 147 -12.61 -9.84 -19.36
C ILE A 147 -12.26 -8.79 -20.42
N TYR A 148 -11.12 -8.95 -21.06
CA TYR A 148 -10.66 -8.08 -22.13
C TYR A 148 -10.53 -8.87 -23.42
N VAL A 149 -10.98 -8.27 -24.53
CA VAL A 149 -10.94 -8.86 -25.87
C VAL A 149 -10.31 -7.87 -26.84
N GLU A 150 -9.35 -8.33 -27.60
CA GLU A 150 -8.62 -7.53 -28.59
C GLU A 150 -9.25 -7.70 -29.98
N ALA A 151 -9.68 -6.61 -30.59
CA ALA A 151 -10.26 -6.60 -31.93
C ALA A 151 -10.27 -5.20 -32.55
N PHE A 152 -10.14 -5.13 -33.89
CA PHE A 152 -10.20 -3.86 -34.62
C PHE A 152 -11.54 -3.13 -34.53
N LYS A 153 -12.66 -3.88 -34.53
CA LYS A 153 -14.02 -3.31 -34.56
C LYS A 153 -14.88 -3.92 -33.46
N GLN A 154 -15.79 -3.10 -32.92
CA GLN A 154 -16.78 -3.53 -31.93
C GLN A 154 -17.65 -4.70 -32.45
N THR A 155 -17.96 -4.71 -33.75
CA THR A 155 -18.77 -5.76 -34.38
C THR A 155 -18.10 -7.13 -34.30
N HIS A 156 -16.77 -7.19 -34.41
CA HIS A 156 -16.01 -8.44 -34.32
C HIS A 156 -16.12 -9.03 -32.91
N VAL A 157 -16.07 -8.17 -31.89
CA VAL A 157 -16.28 -8.56 -30.49
C VAL A 157 -17.68 -9.10 -30.30
N LYS A 158 -18.70 -8.35 -30.76
CA LYS A 158 -20.11 -8.72 -30.62
C LYS A 158 -20.39 -10.10 -31.25
N GLN A 159 -19.85 -10.39 -32.44
CA GLN A 159 -19.99 -11.70 -33.08
C GLN A 159 -19.26 -12.81 -32.29
N ALA A 160 -18.08 -12.51 -31.74
CA ALA A 160 -17.31 -13.48 -30.97
C ALA A 160 -17.98 -13.89 -29.67
N ILE A 161 -18.59 -12.95 -28.96
CA ILE A 161 -19.22 -13.20 -27.65
C ILE A 161 -20.67 -13.69 -27.74
N ASP A 162 -21.23 -13.75 -28.95
CA ASP A 162 -22.58 -14.28 -29.17
C ASP A 162 -22.70 -15.76 -28.76
N GLY A 163 -23.81 -16.11 -28.12
CA GLY A 163 -24.06 -17.45 -27.57
C GLY A 163 -23.29 -17.78 -26.27
N ILE A 164 -22.49 -16.87 -25.71
CA ILE A 164 -21.78 -17.10 -24.44
C ILE A 164 -22.59 -16.50 -23.27
N THR A 165 -23.20 -17.37 -22.47
CA THR A 165 -24.08 -16.97 -21.35
C THR A 165 -23.40 -16.04 -20.35
N ALA A 166 -22.13 -16.30 -20.01
CA ALA A 166 -21.36 -15.49 -19.06
C ALA A 166 -21.13 -14.04 -19.53
N LEU A 167 -21.23 -13.78 -20.83
CA LEU A 167 -21.04 -12.47 -21.46
C LEU A 167 -22.34 -11.84 -21.95
N ARG A 168 -23.50 -12.37 -21.53
CA ARG A 168 -24.82 -11.86 -21.95
C ARG A 168 -25.00 -10.37 -21.68
N LEU A 169 -24.48 -9.86 -20.56
CA LEU A 169 -24.54 -8.42 -20.22
C LEU A 169 -23.70 -7.58 -21.20
N SER A 170 -22.60 -8.14 -21.69
CA SER A 170 -21.69 -7.50 -22.64
C SER A 170 -22.20 -7.52 -24.07
N MET A 171 -23.32 -8.17 -24.39
CA MET A 171 -23.92 -8.12 -25.73
C MET A 171 -24.38 -6.72 -26.14
N TYR A 172 -24.86 -5.96 -25.16
CA TYR A 172 -25.46 -4.64 -25.39
C TYR A 172 -24.44 -3.49 -25.24
N LYS A 173 -23.42 -3.68 -24.41
CA LYS A 173 -22.43 -2.64 -24.10
C LYS A 173 -21.03 -3.25 -24.03
N GLN A 174 -20.19 -2.92 -25.02
CA GLN A 174 -18.76 -3.19 -25.02
C GLN A 174 -18.05 -1.85 -24.83
N GLN A 175 -17.19 -1.75 -23.81
CA GLN A 175 -16.47 -0.52 -23.52
C GLN A 175 -15.11 -0.55 -24.19
N LEU A 176 -14.78 0.48 -24.96
CA LEU A 176 -13.45 0.66 -25.52
C LEU A 176 -12.49 1.07 -24.40
N VAL A 177 -11.33 0.43 -24.33
CA VAL A 177 -10.24 0.82 -23.43
C VAL A 177 -9.41 1.88 -24.15
N PRO A 178 -9.15 3.05 -23.54
CA PRO A 178 -8.24 4.06 -24.09
C PRO A 178 -6.84 3.49 -24.34
N ILE A 179 -6.16 3.97 -25.38
CA ILE A 179 -4.82 3.48 -25.77
C ILE A 179 -3.81 3.64 -24.62
N GLU A 180 -3.91 4.75 -23.88
CA GLU A 180 -3.07 5.04 -22.72
C GLU A 180 -3.21 3.98 -21.61
N GLU A 181 -4.41 3.45 -21.40
CA GLU A 181 -4.72 2.47 -20.36
C GLU A 181 -4.43 1.02 -20.77
N MET A 182 -4.20 0.75 -22.07
CA MET A 182 -3.98 -0.61 -22.57
C MET A 182 -2.80 -1.32 -21.89
N THR A 183 -1.72 -0.58 -21.63
CA THR A 183 -0.52 -1.13 -20.97
C THR A 183 -0.79 -1.44 -19.49
N GLU A 184 -1.57 -0.61 -18.81
CA GLU A 184 -1.93 -0.78 -17.41
C GLU A 184 -2.84 -2.00 -17.18
N VAL A 185 -3.71 -2.30 -18.15
CA VAL A 185 -4.57 -3.49 -18.10
C VAL A 185 -3.72 -4.77 -18.05
N VAL A 186 -2.64 -4.83 -18.82
CA VAL A 186 -1.75 -6.02 -18.89
C VAL A 186 -0.70 -6.04 -17.78
N ARG A 187 -0.49 -4.91 -17.09
CA ARG A 187 0.48 -4.82 -16.00
C ARG A 187 0.19 -5.84 -14.89
N VAL A 188 1.12 -6.79 -14.73
CA VAL A 188 1.12 -7.74 -13.62
C VAL A 188 1.90 -7.12 -12.48
N VAL A 189 1.17 -6.61 -11.49
CA VAL A 189 1.77 -6.35 -10.17
C VAL A 189 1.88 -7.72 -9.51
N LYS A 190 3.10 -8.24 -9.36
CA LYS A 190 3.32 -9.40 -8.51
C LYS A 190 3.01 -8.97 -7.07
N GLU A 191 1.77 -9.17 -6.63
CA GLU A 191 1.32 -8.90 -5.25
C GLU A 191 1.99 -9.82 -4.22
N THR A 192 2.80 -10.79 -4.64
CA THR A 192 3.69 -11.51 -3.73
C THR A 192 4.92 -10.67 -3.49
N GLY A 193 4.81 -9.65 -2.63
CA GLY A 193 6.00 -9.09 -1.98
C GLY A 193 6.81 -10.26 -1.43
N GLN A 194 8.04 -10.42 -1.92
CA GLN A 194 8.90 -11.51 -1.49
C GLN A 194 9.03 -11.43 0.03
N LEU A 195 8.61 -12.49 0.71
CA LEU A 195 8.75 -12.59 2.16
C LEU A 195 10.24 -12.54 2.49
N LYS A 196 10.62 -11.63 3.38
CA LYS A 196 11.98 -11.58 3.91
C LYS A 196 12.03 -12.22 5.30
N PRO A 197 13.14 -12.86 5.68
CA PRO A 197 13.42 -13.16 7.07
C PRO A 197 13.29 -11.90 7.93
N ASP A 198 12.86 -12.06 9.18
CA ASP A 198 12.58 -11.01 10.16
C ASP A 198 11.46 -10.03 9.78
N GLN A 199 10.67 -10.36 8.75
CA GLN A 199 9.46 -9.61 8.42
C GLN A 199 8.30 -10.01 9.32
N TRP A 200 7.52 -9.03 9.77
CA TRP A 200 6.26 -9.26 10.46
C TRP A 200 5.18 -9.70 9.46
N VAL A 201 4.46 -10.75 9.80
CA VAL A 201 3.35 -11.32 9.02
C VAL A 201 2.12 -11.55 9.91
N ARG A 202 0.92 -11.55 9.33
CA ARG A 202 -0.31 -11.99 10.02
C ARG A 202 -0.87 -13.25 9.38
N ILE A 203 -1.37 -14.18 10.19
CA ILE A 203 -1.87 -15.46 9.66
C ILE A 203 -3.32 -15.31 9.18
N LYS A 204 -3.64 -15.80 7.96
CA LYS A 204 -4.98 -15.64 7.34
C LYS A 204 -6.05 -16.55 7.91
N SER A 205 -5.69 -17.75 8.39
CA SER A 205 -6.65 -18.81 8.70
C SER A 205 -6.15 -19.77 9.79
N GLY A 206 -7.08 -20.54 10.37
CA GLY A 206 -6.81 -21.53 11.41
C GLY A 206 -6.84 -20.96 12.83
N LEU A 207 -6.20 -21.67 13.76
CA LEU A 207 -6.15 -21.34 15.20
C LEU A 207 -5.54 -19.95 15.47
N TYR A 208 -4.56 -19.58 14.66
CA TYR A 208 -3.76 -18.37 14.80
C TYR A 208 -4.23 -17.24 13.87
N ARG A 209 -5.46 -17.32 13.34
CA ARG A 209 -5.99 -16.29 12.45
C ARG A 209 -5.88 -14.89 13.08
N ASP A 210 -5.35 -13.94 12.32
CA ASP A 210 -5.09 -12.55 12.70
C ASP A 210 -3.97 -12.35 13.73
N ASP A 211 -3.28 -13.41 14.18
CA ASP A 211 -2.12 -13.26 15.07
C ASP A 211 -0.91 -12.73 14.33
N LEU A 212 -0.12 -11.91 15.04
CA LEU A 212 1.18 -11.45 14.60
C LEU A 212 2.22 -12.57 14.74
N ALA A 213 3.03 -12.75 13.71
CA ALA A 213 4.13 -13.69 13.67
C ALA A 213 5.36 -13.07 12.99
N LEU A 214 6.55 -13.52 13.36
CA LEU A 214 7.81 -13.14 12.74
C LEU A 214 8.26 -14.25 11.77
N VAL A 215 8.71 -13.87 10.58
CA VAL A 215 9.27 -14.81 9.60
C VAL A 215 10.68 -15.20 10.02
N GLU A 216 10.93 -16.48 10.24
CA GLU A 216 12.26 -16.99 10.59
C GLU A 216 13.05 -17.37 9.33
N TYR A 217 12.40 -18.13 8.43
CA TYR A 217 12.96 -18.48 7.13
C TYR A 217 11.85 -18.70 6.11
N VAL A 218 12.20 -18.56 4.83
CA VAL A 218 11.31 -18.80 3.70
C VAL A 218 11.88 -19.96 2.89
N GLU A 219 11.05 -20.96 2.62
CA GLU A 219 11.40 -22.10 1.78
C GLU A 219 10.57 -22.05 0.49
N ASP A 220 11.09 -21.31 -0.49
CA ASP A 220 10.41 -21.07 -1.77
C ASP A 220 10.17 -22.38 -2.55
N ALA A 221 11.11 -23.33 -2.46
CA ALA A 221 11.02 -24.62 -3.15
C ALA A 221 9.80 -25.45 -2.73
N GLN A 222 9.38 -25.35 -1.46
CA GLN A 222 8.24 -26.08 -0.91
C GLN A 222 6.99 -25.22 -0.70
N ASN A 223 7.06 -23.92 -1.04
CA ASN A 223 5.99 -22.95 -0.77
C ASN A 223 5.60 -22.91 0.72
N LEU A 224 6.61 -23.02 1.59
CA LEU A 224 6.48 -23.01 3.05
C LEU A 224 7.24 -21.82 3.64
N VAL A 225 6.72 -21.29 4.74
CA VAL A 225 7.35 -20.25 5.54
C VAL A 225 7.39 -20.69 6.99
N GLY A 226 8.57 -20.63 7.60
CA GLY A 226 8.77 -20.87 9.03
C GLY A 226 8.44 -19.60 9.82
N LEU A 227 7.48 -19.70 10.74
CA LEU A 227 7.02 -18.57 11.55
C LEU A 227 7.29 -18.79 13.04
N LYS A 228 7.75 -17.74 13.72
CA LYS A 228 7.82 -17.60 15.18
C LYS A 228 6.61 -16.82 15.67
N LEU A 229 5.77 -17.41 16.50
CA LEU A 229 4.56 -16.78 17.04
C LEU A 229 4.27 -17.15 18.49
N VAL A 230 3.35 -16.42 19.13
CA VAL A 230 2.91 -16.72 20.50
C VAL A 230 1.90 -17.87 20.48
N PRO A 231 2.12 -18.95 21.24
CA PRO A 231 1.21 -20.08 21.24
C PRO A 231 -0.13 -19.80 21.92
N ARG A 232 -1.13 -20.62 21.58
CA ARG A 232 -2.50 -20.60 22.12
C ARG A 232 -2.87 -22.00 22.58
N ILE A 233 -2.36 -22.37 23.75
CA ILE A 233 -2.48 -23.73 24.29
C ILE A 233 -3.52 -23.74 25.41
N ASP A 234 -4.37 -24.75 25.40
CA ASP A 234 -5.27 -25.04 26.50
C ASP A 234 -4.62 -26.11 27.41
N TYR A 235 -4.07 -25.66 28.53
CA TYR A 235 -3.41 -26.52 29.52
C TYR A 235 -4.37 -27.48 30.23
N GLU A 236 -5.67 -27.17 30.23
CA GLU A 236 -6.69 -27.94 30.96
C GLU A 236 -7.31 -29.05 30.09
N ARG A 237 -7.00 -29.06 28.79
CA ARG A 237 -7.50 -30.07 27.87
C ARG A 237 -6.93 -31.45 28.20
N LYS A 238 -7.77 -32.34 28.73
CA LYS A 238 -7.45 -33.76 28.86
C LYS A 238 -7.45 -34.39 27.47
N ARG A 239 -6.34 -35.05 27.08
CA ARG A 239 -6.28 -35.82 25.83
C ARG A 239 -7.23 -37.00 26.00
N ASN A 240 -8.33 -37.03 25.24
CA ASN A 240 -9.15 -38.25 25.13
C ASN A 240 -8.23 -39.34 24.55
N ARG A 241 -7.73 -40.18 25.45
CA ARG A 241 -7.00 -41.41 25.11
C ARG A 241 -8.07 -42.31 24.51
N GLY A 242 -7.90 -42.63 23.22
CA GLY A 242 -8.95 -43.19 22.38
C GLY A 242 -9.67 -44.37 23.01
N THR A 243 -10.91 -44.12 23.41
CA THR A 243 -12.08 -45.01 23.41
C THR A 243 -13.20 -44.15 23.96
N GLU A 244 -14.11 -43.71 23.11
CA GLU A 244 -15.54 -43.61 23.42
C GLU A 244 -16.27 -42.96 22.23
N THR A 245 -17.14 -43.76 21.63
CA THR A 245 -18.27 -43.35 20.81
C THR A 245 -19.19 -42.47 21.64
N GLU A 246 -19.13 -41.14 21.48
CA GLU A 246 -20.18 -40.26 22.01
C GLU A 246 -20.54 -39.14 21.02
N ASP A 247 -21.77 -39.26 20.54
CA ASP A 247 -22.74 -38.21 20.21
C ASP A 247 -22.29 -37.01 19.39
N ASP A 248 -22.64 -37.15 18.12
CA ASP A 248 -22.60 -36.20 17.00
C ASP A 248 -23.40 -34.89 17.21
N ASN A 249 -23.88 -34.61 18.43
CA ASN A 249 -24.81 -33.52 18.77
C ASN A 249 -24.15 -32.24 19.32
N ASN A 250 -22.82 -32.15 19.42
CA ASN A 250 -22.12 -30.96 19.94
C ASN A 250 -21.26 -30.21 18.90
N LYS A 251 -21.56 -30.37 17.60
CA LYS A 251 -20.82 -29.75 16.48
C LYS A 251 -20.88 -28.20 16.44
N PHE A 252 -21.65 -27.55 17.32
CA PHE A 252 -21.78 -26.09 17.38
C PHE A 252 -21.18 -25.43 18.65
N LYS A 253 -20.40 -26.13 19.46
CA LYS A 253 -19.53 -25.42 20.42
C LYS A 253 -18.41 -24.75 19.64
N ARG A 254 -18.61 -23.47 19.30
CA ARG A 254 -17.57 -22.59 18.73
C ARG A 254 -16.26 -22.90 19.43
N PHE A 255 -15.28 -23.37 18.67
CA PHE A 255 -13.93 -23.66 19.17
C PHE A 255 -13.46 -22.43 19.95
N LYS A 256 -13.41 -22.53 21.29
CA LYS A 256 -12.98 -21.40 22.13
C LYS A 256 -11.50 -21.21 21.89
N ARG A 257 -11.15 -20.16 21.14
CA ARG A 257 -9.76 -19.80 20.86
C ARG A 257 -9.07 -19.47 22.20
N PRO A 258 -8.04 -20.23 22.63
CA PRO A 258 -7.32 -19.92 23.87
C PRO A 258 -6.61 -18.56 23.77
N ALA A 259 -6.42 -17.89 24.91
CA ALA A 259 -5.68 -16.63 24.97
C ALA A 259 -4.21 -16.86 24.54
N PRO A 260 -3.56 -15.86 23.90
CA PRO A 260 -2.16 -15.97 23.53
C PRO A 260 -1.31 -15.89 24.78
N ALA A 261 -0.49 -16.90 25.03
CA ALA A 261 0.41 -16.97 26.18
C ALA A 261 1.67 -17.74 25.81
N LEU A 262 2.81 -17.30 26.36
CA LEU A 262 4.07 -18.01 26.17
C LEU A 262 3.97 -19.43 26.75
N PHE A 263 4.62 -20.37 26.07
CA PHE A 263 4.60 -21.76 26.46
C PHE A 263 5.36 -21.98 27.76
N ASN A 264 4.63 -22.37 28.81
CA ASN A 264 5.20 -22.78 30.08
C ASN A 264 5.36 -24.31 30.14
N ALA A 265 6.60 -24.78 29.99
CA ALA A 265 6.95 -26.20 30.02
C ALA A 265 6.72 -26.84 31.41
N SER A 266 6.89 -26.10 32.51
CA SER A 266 6.75 -26.62 33.87
C SER A 266 5.32 -27.09 34.19
N LYS A 267 4.32 -26.52 33.53
CA LYS A 267 2.91 -26.93 33.69
C LYS A 267 2.58 -28.27 33.01
N LEU A 268 3.43 -28.75 32.12
CA LEU A 268 3.18 -29.91 31.27
C LEU A 268 4.38 -30.88 31.24
N SER A 269 5.22 -30.88 32.28
CA SER A 269 6.48 -31.66 32.33
C SER A 269 6.33 -33.11 31.87
N ASP A 270 5.21 -33.75 32.19
CA ASP A 270 4.96 -35.17 31.86
C ASP A 270 4.66 -35.42 30.38
N ARG A 271 4.42 -34.37 29.59
CA ARG A 271 3.95 -34.45 28.19
C ARG A 271 4.88 -33.77 27.19
N VAL A 272 5.96 -33.15 27.66
CA VAL A 272 6.91 -32.41 26.82
C VAL A 272 8.12 -33.28 26.54
N GLN A 273 8.47 -33.42 25.27
CA GLN A 273 9.72 -34.06 24.84
C GLN A 273 10.76 -32.97 24.60
N ARG A 274 12.01 -33.22 24.99
CA ARG A 274 13.12 -32.30 24.73
C ARG A 274 13.88 -32.77 23.51
N ASP A 275 13.95 -31.94 22.48
CA ASP A 275 14.67 -32.20 21.23
C ASP A 275 15.77 -31.15 21.09
N GLY A 276 16.92 -31.43 21.70
CA GLY A 276 18.05 -30.49 21.79
C GLY A 276 17.69 -29.20 22.55
N SER A 277 17.76 -28.07 21.84
CA SER A 277 17.42 -26.74 22.38
C SER A 277 15.90 -26.47 22.38
N SER A 278 15.12 -27.20 21.57
CA SER A 278 13.68 -26.98 21.44
C SER A 278 12.87 -27.96 22.29
N LEU A 279 11.71 -27.51 22.72
CA LEU A 279 10.70 -28.31 23.43
C LEU A 279 9.64 -28.75 22.42
N VAL A 280 9.26 -30.02 22.43
CA VAL A 280 8.23 -30.56 21.54
C VAL A 280 7.01 -30.94 22.36
N PHE A 281 5.86 -30.36 22.01
CA PHE A 281 4.57 -30.66 22.64
C PHE A 281 3.46 -30.73 21.60
N GLU A 282 2.70 -31.83 21.60
CA GLU A 282 1.63 -32.13 20.63
C GLU A 282 2.04 -31.99 19.15
N GLY A 283 3.29 -32.36 18.84
CA GLY A 283 3.84 -32.28 17.47
C GLY A 283 4.21 -30.86 17.01
N ASN A 284 4.14 -29.86 17.90
CA ASN A 284 4.62 -28.52 17.66
C ASN A 284 5.96 -28.28 18.37
N ARG A 285 6.84 -27.46 17.80
CA ARG A 285 8.16 -27.10 18.34
C ARG A 285 8.10 -25.75 19.03
N TYR A 286 8.67 -25.66 20.23
CA TYR A 286 8.70 -24.47 21.06
C TYR A 286 10.13 -24.11 21.44
N ASP A 287 10.39 -22.82 21.55
CA ASP A 287 11.66 -22.26 22.00
C ASP A 287 11.83 -22.38 23.53
N THR A 288 13.03 -22.16 24.03
CA THR A 288 13.27 -22.02 25.49
C THR A 288 12.49 -20.84 26.08
N ASP A 289 12.29 -19.81 25.29
CA ASP A 289 11.53 -18.60 25.64
C ASP A 289 10.00 -18.80 25.53
N GLY A 290 9.57 -19.99 25.09
CA GLY A 290 8.17 -20.36 25.02
C GLY A 290 7.43 -19.90 23.76
N PHE A 291 8.13 -19.42 22.74
CA PHE A 291 7.55 -19.14 21.42
C PHE A 291 7.30 -20.44 20.64
N LEU A 292 6.33 -20.42 19.74
CA LEU A 292 6.01 -21.51 18.84
C LEU A 292 6.70 -21.29 17.48
N HIS A 293 7.44 -22.31 17.03
CA HIS A 293 8.02 -22.38 15.69
C HIS A 293 7.18 -23.34 14.85
N LYS A 294 6.54 -22.81 13.81
CA LYS A 294 5.63 -23.59 12.96
C LYS A 294 5.67 -23.14 11.51
N GLN A 295 5.65 -24.12 10.61
CA GLN A 295 5.58 -23.90 9.18
C GLN A 295 4.14 -23.64 8.72
N PHE A 296 3.97 -22.63 7.87
CA PHE A 296 2.72 -22.31 7.18
C PHE A 296 2.96 -22.25 5.67
N ARG A 297 1.90 -22.32 4.86
CA ARG A 297 2.02 -22.02 3.43
C ARG A 297 2.14 -20.51 3.23
N ILE A 298 2.92 -20.07 2.24
CA ILE A 298 3.08 -18.63 1.93
C ILE A 298 1.71 -17.97 1.66
N ASN A 299 0.80 -18.65 0.96
CA ASN A 299 -0.54 -18.12 0.70
C ASN A 299 -1.40 -17.95 1.96
N ALA A 300 -1.05 -18.63 3.07
CA ALA A 300 -1.77 -18.57 4.33
C ALA A 300 -1.31 -17.43 5.26
N VAL A 301 -0.38 -16.58 4.82
CA VAL A 301 0.03 -15.36 5.54
C VAL A 301 -0.33 -14.09 4.75
N PHE A 302 -0.68 -13.04 5.49
CA PHE A 302 -0.74 -11.66 5.03
C PHE A 302 0.63 -11.02 5.26
N THR A 303 1.07 -10.22 4.30
CA THR A 303 2.37 -9.56 4.26
C THR A 303 2.26 -8.04 4.17
N GLU A 304 1.11 -7.53 3.71
CA GLU A 304 0.87 -6.12 3.44
C GLU A 304 0.06 -5.44 4.56
N GLY A 305 0.35 -4.15 4.80
CA GLY A 305 -0.44 -3.31 5.71
C GLY A 305 -0.38 -3.71 7.18
N ILE A 306 0.63 -4.47 7.59
CA ILE A 306 0.73 -4.99 8.96
C ILE A 306 1.22 -3.87 9.87
N ARG A 307 0.36 -3.48 10.81
CA ARG A 307 0.70 -2.59 11.92
C ARG A 307 0.71 -3.42 13.21
N PRO A 308 1.89 -3.78 13.75
CA PRO A 308 1.99 -4.37 15.08
C PRO A 308 1.44 -3.42 16.13
N THR A 309 0.62 -3.91 17.05
CA THR A 309 0.19 -3.13 18.21
C THR A 309 1.27 -3.14 19.30
N LEU A 310 1.34 -2.10 20.16
CA LEU A 310 2.30 -2.06 21.27
C LEU A 310 2.21 -3.30 22.16
N ALA A 311 1.00 -3.74 22.49
CA ALA A 311 0.78 -4.95 23.28
C ALA A 311 1.29 -6.23 22.58
N GLU A 312 1.24 -6.29 21.24
CA GLU A 312 1.84 -7.39 20.49
C GLU A 312 3.36 -7.33 20.55
N LEU A 313 3.95 -6.16 20.34
CA LEU A 313 5.40 -5.96 20.42
C LEU A 313 5.94 -6.32 21.81
N GLU A 314 5.29 -5.86 22.88
CA GLU A 314 5.66 -6.21 24.27
C GLU A 314 5.71 -7.72 24.51
N ARG A 315 4.80 -8.49 23.90
CA ARG A 315 4.80 -9.96 24.00
C ARG A 315 5.96 -10.62 23.28
N PHE A 316 6.55 -9.97 22.28
CA PHE A 316 7.76 -10.43 21.58
C PHE A 316 9.05 -9.92 22.25
N HIS A 317 9.01 -8.84 23.03
CA HIS A 317 10.17 -8.23 23.71
C HIS A 317 10.68 -8.96 24.97
N HIS A 318 10.18 -10.16 25.28
CA HIS A 318 10.68 -10.96 26.40
C HIS A 318 11.97 -11.74 26.10
N THR A 319 12.65 -11.47 24.98
CA THR A 319 13.94 -12.07 24.63
C THR A 319 15.11 -11.08 24.79
N PRO A 320 16.33 -11.57 25.13
CA PRO A 320 17.53 -10.74 25.22
C PRO A 320 18.07 -10.23 23.86
N ASP A 321 17.48 -10.64 22.72
CA ASP A 321 17.79 -10.16 21.35
C ASP A 321 17.03 -8.88 20.96
N SER A 322 16.75 -8.03 21.95
CA SER A 322 15.89 -6.86 21.83
C SER A 322 16.40 -5.78 20.85
N LEU A 323 17.67 -5.82 20.43
CA LEU A 323 18.25 -4.86 19.49
C LEU A 323 17.90 -5.13 18.02
N GLN A 324 17.83 -6.40 17.60
CA GLN A 324 17.48 -6.76 16.22
C GLN A 324 15.97 -6.64 15.96
N ILE A 325 15.15 -6.96 16.97
CA ILE A 325 13.69 -6.84 16.91
C ILE A 325 13.27 -5.36 16.89
N ALA A 326 13.94 -4.50 17.66
CA ALA A 326 13.74 -3.04 17.60
C ALA A 326 14.14 -2.46 16.25
N ALA A 327 15.22 -2.94 15.63
CA ALA A 327 15.63 -2.52 14.29
C ALA A 327 14.63 -2.96 13.20
N ALA A 328 14.07 -4.17 13.30
CA ALA A 328 13.01 -4.64 12.39
C ALA A 328 11.70 -3.83 12.57
N ALA A 329 11.34 -3.49 13.80
CA ALA A 329 10.21 -2.59 14.09
C ALA A 329 10.47 -1.16 13.57
N ALA A 330 11.69 -0.64 13.72
CA ALA A 330 12.10 0.66 13.19
C ALA A 330 12.11 0.67 11.65
N ASN A 331 12.52 -0.41 10.98
CA ASN A 331 12.49 -0.52 9.52
C ASN A 331 11.05 -0.64 8.99
N ALA A 332 10.16 -1.34 9.70
CA ALA A 332 8.73 -1.38 9.38
C ALA A 332 8.06 -0.01 9.58
N ALA A 333 8.47 0.73 10.63
CA ALA A 333 8.02 2.10 10.87
C ALA A 333 8.61 3.11 9.86
N ALA A 334 9.87 2.95 9.45
CA ALA A 334 10.57 3.82 8.50
C ALA A 334 10.02 3.73 7.07
N ASN A 335 9.52 2.56 6.65
CA ASN A 335 8.75 2.46 5.41
C ASN A 335 7.37 3.15 5.49
N LEU A 336 7.00 3.64 6.67
CA LEU A 336 5.79 4.43 6.95
C LEU A 336 6.10 5.87 7.40
N THR A 337 7.37 6.29 7.53
CA THR A 337 7.76 7.58 8.13
C THR A 337 7.43 8.83 7.32
N SER A 338 6.77 8.72 6.17
CA SER A 338 6.04 9.87 5.59
C SER A 338 4.77 10.22 6.38
N ALA A 339 4.41 9.45 7.42
CA ALA A 339 3.18 9.63 8.21
C ALA A 339 3.39 9.63 9.75
N VAL A 340 4.63 9.72 10.25
CA VAL A 340 5.00 9.48 11.66
C VAL A 340 4.94 10.73 12.56
N ASN A 341 4.02 11.65 12.29
CA ASN A 341 3.59 12.66 13.28
C ASN A 341 2.19 12.34 13.88
N VAL A 342 1.64 11.15 13.63
CA VAL A 342 0.21 10.85 13.90
C VAL A 342 -0.01 9.82 15.02
N GLU A 343 1.00 9.08 15.50
CA GLU A 343 0.79 7.86 16.30
C GLU A 343 0.86 8.01 17.84
N ILE A 344 0.59 9.20 18.40
CA ILE A 344 0.12 9.32 19.80
C ILE A 344 -1.43 9.29 19.85
N ALA A 345 -2.10 9.42 18.71
CA ALA A 345 -3.55 9.42 18.62
C ALA A 345 -4.11 8.03 18.31
N SER A 346 -4.31 7.18 19.32
CA SER A 346 -5.36 6.13 19.26
C SER A 346 -5.59 5.41 20.60
N ASN A 347 -6.34 6.06 21.49
CA ASN A 347 -7.58 5.53 22.08
C ASN A 347 -8.06 6.51 23.15
N HIS A 348 -8.62 7.63 22.72
CA HIS A 348 -9.25 8.56 23.64
C HIS A 348 -10.66 8.07 23.98
N CYS A 349 -11.06 8.17 25.26
CA CYS A 349 -12.39 7.73 25.72
C CYS A 349 -13.41 8.88 25.84
N PHE A 350 -13.18 9.97 25.09
CA PHE A 350 -14.12 11.09 25.03
C PHE A 350 -15.39 10.72 24.29
N THR A 351 -16.49 11.27 24.76
CA THR A 351 -17.84 11.14 24.18
C THR A 351 -18.48 12.51 24.10
N PRO A 352 -19.32 12.78 23.08
CA PRO A 352 -20.11 13.99 23.02
C PRO A 352 -20.88 14.21 24.32
N GLY A 353 -20.68 15.37 24.93
CA GLY A 353 -21.27 15.76 26.20
C GLY A 353 -20.34 15.69 27.41
N ASP A 354 -19.15 15.10 27.29
CA ASP A 354 -18.15 15.11 28.35
C ASP A 354 -17.67 16.54 28.66
N VAL A 355 -17.45 16.83 29.95
CA VAL A 355 -16.78 18.06 30.38
C VAL A 355 -15.27 17.82 30.37
N VAL A 356 -14.53 18.71 29.70
CA VAL A 356 -13.09 18.60 29.50
C VAL A 356 -12.39 19.91 29.85
N GLU A 357 -11.13 19.79 30.24
CA GLU A 357 -10.22 20.89 30.53
C GLU A 357 -8.97 20.74 29.66
N VAL A 358 -8.52 21.85 29.06
CA VAL A 358 -7.32 21.91 28.23
C VAL A 358 -6.09 21.91 29.15
N CYS A 359 -5.21 20.93 28.98
CA CYS A 359 -4.02 20.72 29.81
C CYS A 359 -2.76 21.37 29.24
N GLU A 360 -2.69 21.50 27.91
CA GLU A 360 -1.52 21.97 27.15
C GLU A 360 -1.95 22.92 26.02
N GLY A 361 -1.03 23.77 25.55
CA GLY A 361 -1.29 24.79 24.53
C GLY A 361 -1.71 26.16 25.08
N ASP A 362 -1.99 27.09 24.17
CA ASP A 362 -2.27 28.50 24.50
C ASP A 362 -3.58 28.70 25.28
N LEU A 363 -4.52 27.76 25.11
CA LEU A 363 -5.83 27.76 25.78
C LEU A 363 -5.83 26.92 27.06
N LYS A 364 -4.68 26.75 27.70
CA LYS A 364 -4.56 25.97 28.94
C LYS A 364 -5.52 26.47 30.03
N ASN A 365 -6.11 25.53 30.76
CA ASN A 365 -7.14 25.73 31.78
C ASN A 365 -8.51 26.18 31.24
N LEU A 366 -8.68 26.29 29.93
CA LEU A 366 -10.00 26.48 29.34
C LEU A 366 -10.84 25.23 29.58
N ARG A 367 -12.05 25.42 30.08
CA ARG A 367 -13.02 24.35 30.30
C ARG A 367 -14.10 24.41 29.26
N GLY A 368 -14.59 23.25 28.86
CA GLY A 368 -15.65 23.17 27.87
C GLY A 368 -16.33 21.82 27.85
N LYS A 369 -17.29 21.69 26.94
CA LYS A 369 -18.05 20.47 26.73
C LYS A 369 -17.78 19.94 25.33
N VAL A 370 -17.49 18.66 25.19
CA VAL A 370 -17.30 18.02 23.88
C VAL A 370 -18.61 18.06 23.11
N VAL A 371 -18.60 18.62 21.90
CA VAL A 371 -19.76 18.71 21.01
C VAL A 371 -19.78 17.54 20.04
N SER A 372 -18.66 17.36 19.34
CA SER A 372 -18.49 16.32 18.33
C SER A 372 -17.04 15.84 18.31
N ILE A 373 -16.84 14.66 17.71
CA ILE A 373 -15.54 14.03 17.55
C ILE A 373 -15.39 13.74 16.05
N GLU A 374 -14.38 14.35 15.44
CA GLU A 374 -14.08 14.23 14.01
C GLU A 374 -12.84 13.33 13.85
N GLY A 375 -13.07 12.05 13.56
CA GLY A 375 -11.99 11.04 13.50
C GLY A 375 -11.38 10.76 14.88
N ASN A 376 -10.13 10.25 14.90
CA ASN A 376 -9.44 9.88 16.14
C ASN A 376 -8.54 11.00 16.71
N ASN A 377 -8.39 12.11 15.98
CA ASN A 377 -7.35 13.11 16.25
C ASN A 377 -7.92 14.51 16.47
N ARG A 378 -9.22 14.72 16.30
CA ARG A 378 -9.85 16.04 16.41
C ARG A 378 -11.12 15.96 17.24
N ILE A 379 -11.14 16.71 18.33
CA ILE A 379 -12.27 16.78 19.26
C ILE A 379 -12.74 18.22 19.28
N ILE A 380 -14.01 18.44 18.97
CA ILE A 380 -14.60 19.77 18.95
C ILE A 380 -15.19 20.06 20.33
N VAL A 381 -14.69 21.09 21.00
CA VAL A 381 -15.09 21.47 22.35
C VAL A 381 -15.75 22.83 22.33
N GLN A 382 -16.93 22.93 22.91
CA GLN A 382 -17.60 24.20 23.20
C GLN A 382 -17.02 24.78 24.49
N PRO A 383 -16.28 25.91 24.44
CA PRO A 383 -15.74 26.53 25.63
C PRO A 383 -16.85 27.10 26.52
N ASN A 384 -16.65 27.00 27.84
CA ASN A 384 -17.51 27.61 28.85
C ASN A 384 -16.85 28.91 29.34
N HIS A 385 -16.79 29.92 28.46
CA HIS A 385 -16.22 31.24 28.74
C HIS A 385 -17.09 32.34 28.11
N SER A 386 -17.13 33.54 28.69
CA SER A 386 -17.98 34.65 28.20
C SER A 386 -17.58 35.14 26.81
N ASP A 387 -16.27 35.14 26.57
CA ASP A 387 -15.63 35.78 25.40
C ASP A 387 -15.39 34.82 24.24
N LEU A 388 -15.52 33.51 24.49
CA LEU A 388 -15.33 32.46 23.49
C LEU A 388 -16.64 31.71 23.33
N ARG A 389 -17.34 31.96 22.22
CA ARG A 389 -18.65 31.34 21.92
C ARG A 389 -18.58 30.32 20.79
N GLU A 390 -17.48 30.29 20.06
CA GLU A 390 -17.30 29.37 18.92
C GLU A 390 -16.72 28.02 19.38
N PRO A 391 -17.15 26.89 18.79
CA PRO A 391 -16.53 25.59 19.05
C PRO A 391 -15.08 25.56 18.57
N ILE A 392 -14.17 25.12 19.44
CA ILE A 392 -12.74 25.11 19.16
C ILE A 392 -12.27 23.65 18.98
N PRO A 393 -11.53 23.34 17.92
CA PRO A 393 -10.94 22.01 17.72
C PRO A 393 -9.69 21.83 18.59
N PHE A 394 -9.60 20.69 19.27
CA PHE A 394 -8.43 20.27 20.05
C PHE A 394 -7.99 18.87 19.67
N THR A 395 -6.72 18.55 19.92
CA THR A 395 -6.23 17.18 19.84
C THR A 395 -6.52 16.41 21.14
N PRO A 396 -6.63 15.08 21.11
CA PRO A 396 -6.90 14.29 22.32
C PRO A 396 -5.84 14.42 23.42
N VAL A 397 -4.60 14.76 23.05
CA VAL A 397 -3.47 14.91 23.98
C VAL A 397 -3.58 16.22 24.78
N GLU A 398 -4.17 17.26 24.17
CA GLU A 398 -4.40 18.56 24.82
C GLU A 398 -5.53 18.54 25.84
N LEU A 399 -6.39 17.52 25.83
CA LEU A 399 -7.61 17.45 26.63
C LEU A 399 -7.54 16.44 27.76
N ARG A 400 -8.20 16.75 28.87
CA ARG A 400 -8.46 15.82 29.98
C ARG A 400 -9.90 15.96 30.46
N LYS A 401 -10.55 14.85 30.82
CA LYS A 401 -11.88 14.89 31.43
C LYS A 401 -11.82 15.62 32.77
N PHE A 402 -12.72 16.56 32.97
CA PHE A 402 -12.83 17.37 34.18
C PHE A 402 -14.16 17.07 34.87
N PHE A 403 -14.12 16.88 36.18
CA PHE A 403 -15.30 16.60 37.01
C PHE A 403 -15.30 17.54 38.20
N ASN A 404 -16.45 18.13 38.49
CA ASN A 404 -16.65 18.90 39.71
C ASN A 404 -16.88 17.96 40.89
N GLN A 405 -16.59 18.48 42.09
CA GLN A 405 -16.90 17.76 43.31
C GLN A 405 -18.42 17.56 43.42
N GLY A 406 -18.85 16.30 43.52
CA GLY A 406 -20.27 15.92 43.57
C GLY A 406 -20.80 15.29 42.27
N ASP A 407 -20.03 15.31 41.18
CA ASP A 407 -20.44 14.70 39.91
C ASP A 407 -20.50 13.17 40.00
N HIS A 408 -21.51 12.59 39.34
CA HIS A 408 -21.62 11.14 39.18
C HIS A 408 -20.69 10.65 38.08
N VAL A 409 -19.63 9.92 38.47
CA VAL A 409 -18.66 9.36 37.53
C VAL A 409 -18.86 7.86 37.34
N LYS A 410 -18.78 7.41 36.08
CA LYS A 410 -18.73 5.99 35.72
C LYS A 410 -17.32 5.64 35.29
N ASN A 411 -16.72 4.66 35.97
CA ASN A 411 -15.42 4.14 35.55
C ASN A 411 -15.58 3.32 34.26
N LEU A 412 -14.81 3.67 33.22
CA LEU A 412 -14.80 2.99 31.93
C LEU A 412 -13.77 1.85 31.89
N PHE A 413 -12.61 2.01 32.52
CA PHE A 413 -11.51 1.03 32.52
C PHE A 413 -10.68 1.11 33.81
N GLY A 414 -10.37 -0.04 34.41
CA GLY A 414 -9.50 -0.17 35.58
C GLY A 414 -10.19 -0.79 36.81
N ILE A 415 -9.38 -1.17 37.82
CA ILE A 415 -9.86 -1.72 39.09
C ILE A 415 -10.11 -0.55 40.06
N VAL A 416 -11.33 -0.43 40.57
CA VAL A 416 -11.65 0.54 41.62
C VAL A 416 -11.30 -0.05 42.98
N THR A 417 -10.11 0.27 43.50
CA THR A 417 -9.76 -0.04 44.88
C THR A 417 -10.51 0.91 45.80
N LYS A 418 -11.61 0.46 46.43
CA LYS A 418 -12.26 1.21 47.51
C LYS A 418 -11.29 1.29 48.69
N VAL A 419 -10.60 2.41 48.84
CA VAL A 419 -9.92 2.74 50.11
C VAL A 419 -11.01 3.08 51.12
N LEU A 420 -11.35 2.11 51.96
CA LEU A 420 -12.18 2.33 53.15
C LEU A 420 -11.38 3.21 54.11
N ASN A 421 -11.65 4.51 54.11
CA ASN A 421 -11.24 5.39 55.20
C ASN A 421 -12.00 4.96 56.46
N LYS A 422 -11.42 4.04 57.24
CA LYS A 422 -11.76 3.88 58.65
C LYS A 422 -11.33 5.15 59.37
N LYS A 423 -12.26 6.07 59.59
CA LYS A 423 -12.15 7.00 60.71
C LYS A 423 -12.17 6.16 61.99
N TYR A 424 -11.05 6.11 62.69
CA TYR A 424 -11.06 5.76 64.11
C TYR A 424 -11.88 6.82 64.84
N ILE A 425 -12.77 6.34 65.71
CA ILE A 425 -13.60 7.13 66.63
C ILE A 425 -12.72 7.98 67.54
#